data_AF-C5LT46-F1
#
_entry.id   AF-C5LT46-F1
#
_cell.length_a   1.000
_cell.length_b   1.000
_cell.length_c   1.000
_cell.angle_alpha   90.00
_cell.angle_beta   90.00
_cell.angle_gamma   90.00
#
_symmetry.space_group_name_H-M   'P 1'
#
loop_
_entity.id
_entity.type
_entity.pdbx_description
1 polymer ?
#
loop_
_entity_poly.entity_id
_entity_poly.type
_entity_poly.pdbx_seq_one_letter_code
_entity_poly.pdbx_strand_id
1 'polypeptide(L)'
;MKLSGACFTTSTSGDQCHAQIMTDISTNLGADTITFELKPKCGIRAVPGYPCRFVMQRSDDPGFDLDKFYDPYRLYFGHDIYGEVKKLFDQRPRGFLKLRSPGTLSTLPRDAVCEAISTVLRSTPILSRLAALQNYASIDEALPDFAAKLWEWLVEQCRLDPSIVIRHHYPHTLPSVEEFRSFEAVHDIGKVTEWLSIFLLGRMAMDVSLFLSFSPQAVGPPFNQVDEVDAGELFPGHRGKPLWCRLTVIDTDPKPFSKLPFYFGQLAKCKVKFEEHSPAVTE
;
A
#
# COMPACT_ATOMS: atom_id res chain seq x y z
N MET A 1 -21.05 -13.38 27.82
CA MET A 1 -20.36 -13.62 26.53
C MET A 1 -19.09 -12.78 26.52
N LYS A 2 -17.90 -13.39 26.59
CA LYS A 2 -16.62 -12.65 26.57
C LYS A 2 -16.21 -12.47 25.10
N LEU A 3 -16.14 -11.22 24.63
CA LEU A 3 -15.58 -10.88 23.32
C LEU A 3 -14.04 -10.93 23.41
N SER A 4 -13.46 -12.13 23.43
CA SER A 4 -12.02 -12.30 23.27
C SER A 4 -11.68 -12.25 21.76
N GLY A 5 -10.81 -11.33 21.36
CA GLY A 5 -10.35 -11.20 19.96
C GLY A 5 -11.10 -10.18 19.10
N ALA A 6 -11.53 -9.05 19.70
CA ALA A 6 -11.99 -7.89 18.94
C ALA A 6 -10.92 -6.79 18.98
N CYS A 7 -10.53 -6.27 17.81
CA CYS A 7 -9.74 -5.05 17.71
C CYS A 7 -10.68 -3.85 17.59
N PHE A 8 -10.40 -2.77 18.33
CA PHE A 8 -11.23 -1.57 18.37
C PHE A 8 -10.53 -0.41 17.67
N THR A 9 -11.19 0.20 16.69
CA THR A 9 -10.84 1.52 16.16
C THR A 9 -11.89 2.53 16.63
N THR A 10 -11.45 3.62 17.26
CA THR A 10 -12.33 4.67 17.80
C THR A 10 -12.28 5.91 16.93
N SER A 11 -13.44 6.48 16.59
CA SER A 11 -13.53 7.86 16.11
C SER A 11 -14.38 8.70 17.06
N THR A 12 -13.94 9.93 17.31
CA THR A 12 -14.64 10.91 18.14
C THR A 12 -15.22 11.99 17.25
N SER A 13 -16.54 12.07 17.16
CA SER A 13 -17.26 13.24 16.66
C SER A 13 -18.29 13.66 17.70
N GLY A 14 -17.97 14.69 18.49
CA GLY A 14 -18.75 15.10 19.66
C GLY A 14 -18.56 14.19 20.88
N ASP A 15 -19.53 14.19 21.81
CA ASP A 15 -19.52 13.38 23.06
C ASP A 15 -19.80 11.88 22.84
N GLN A 16 -19.93 11.41 21.60
CA GLN A 16 -20.20 10.01 21.28
C GLN A 16 -18.97 9.33 20.67
N CYS A 17 -18.51 8.28 21.35
CA CYS A 17 -17.44 7.41 20.87
C CYS A 17 -18.07 6.29 20.01
N HIS A 18 -17.84 6.34 18.70
CA HIS A 18 -18.17 5.23 17.82
C HIS A 18 -16.95 4.32 17.72
N ALA A 19 -17.15 3.02 17.92
CA ALA A 19 -16.11 2.00 17.76
C ALA A 19 -16.54 0.98 16.71
N GLN A 20 -15.61 0.62 15.82
CA GLN A 20 -15.81 -0.48 14.89
C GLN A 20 -15.21 -1.76 15.49
N ILE A 21 -16.01 -2.82 15.55
CA ILE A 21 -15.54 -4.16 15.90
C ILE A 21 -15.15 -4.87 14.61
N MET A 22 -13.87 -5.18 14.47
CA MET A 22 -13.34 -5.95 13.35
C MET A 22 -12.95 -7.35 13.80
N THR A 23 -13.10 -8.33 12.90
CA THR A 23 -12.59 -9.69 13.11
C THR A 23 -11.08 -9.62 13.35
N ASP A 24 -10.60 -10.15 14.47
CA ASP A 24 -9.17 -10.32 14.68
C ASP A 24 -8.63 -11.38 13.72
N ILE A 25 -7.99 -10.89 12.67
CA ILE A 25 -7.39 -11.71 11.63
C ILE A 25 -6.02 -12.29 12.05
N SER A 26 -5.51 -11.95 13.23
CA SER A 26 -4.21 -12.39 13.75
C SER A 26 -4.30 -13.47 14.84
N THR A 27 -5.37 -13.51 15.65
CA THR A 27 -5.43 -14.40 16.82
C THR A 27 -6.41 -15.57 16.69
N ASN A 28 -7.37 -15.51 15.77
CA ASN A 28 -8.50 -16.47 15.70
C ASN A 28 -8.38 -17.50 14.57
N LEU A 29 -7.15 -17.78 14.10
CA LEU A 29 -6.90 -18.70 12.99
C LEU A 29 -6.47 -20.11 13.43
N GLY A 30 -6.48 -20.39 14.74
CA GLY A 30 -6.01 -21.66 15.30
C GLY A 30 -4.59 -21.58 15.84
N ALA A 31 -4.20 -22.58 16.63
CA ALA A 31 -2.93 -22.60 17.38
C ALA A 31 -1.68 -22.60 16.47
N ASP A 32 -1.80 -23.12 15.25
CA ASP A 32 -0.70 -23.29 14.30
C ASP A 32 -0.81 -22.30 13.12
N THR A 33 -1.01 -21.01 13.40
CA THR A 33 -1.01 -19.97 12.36
C THR A 33 0.11 -18.96 12.56
N ILE A 34 0.75 -18.56 11.48
CA ILE A 34 1.78 -17.52 11.46
C ILE A 34 1.29 -16.40 10.53
N THR A 35 1.14 -15.19 11.05
CA THR A 35 0.65 -14.04 10.29
C THR A 35 1.74 -12.99 10.12
N PHE A 36 2.01 -12.61 8.88
CA PHE A 36 2.88 -11.52 8.51
C PHE A 36 2.07 -10.30 8.04
N GLU A 37 2.47 -9.11 8.48
CA GLU A 37 2.05 -7.84 7.91
C GLU A 37 3.16 -7.30 7.01
N LEU A 38 2.85 -7.15 5.73
CA LEU A 38 3.70 -6.55 4.71
C LEU A 38 3.14 -5.18 4.30
N LYS A 39 3.97 -4.13 4.33
CA LYS A 39 3.61 -2.81 3.77
C LYS A 39 4.30 -2.62 2.42
N PRO A 40 3.64 -2.90 1.28
CA PRO A 40 4.29 -2.93 -0.03
C PRO A 40 4.68 -1.53 -0.54
N LYS A 41 4.07 -0.45 -0.02
CA LYS A 41 4.31 0.94 -0.44
C LYS A 41 3.99 1.19 -1.92
N CYS A 42 4.38 2.36 -2.42
CA CYS A 42 4.12 2.81 -3.78
C CYS A 42 5.04 2.10 -4.77
N GLY A 43 4.50 1.14 -5.53
CA GLY A 43 5.21 0.43 -6.59
C GLY A 43 5.33 1.22 -7.89
N ILE A 44 4.57 2.30 -8.07
CA ILE A 44 4.56 3.08 -9.32
C ILE A 44 5.68 4.12 -9.34
N ARG A 45 6.29 4.31 -10.51
CA ARG A 45 7.19 5.43 -10.82
C ARG A 45 6.37 6.55 -11.45
N ALA A 46 6.57 7.78 -10.98
CA ALA A 46 5.94 8.94 -11.62
C ALA A 46 6.53 9.18 -13.02
N VAL A 47 7.85 8.96 -13.17
CA VAL A 47 8.58 9.15 -14.43
C VAL A 47 9.35 7.88 -14.79
N PRO A 48 9.22 7.36 -16.03
CA PRO A 48 10.01 6.24 -16.51
C PRO A 48 11.52 6.49 -16.35
N GLY A 49 12.28 5.46 -15.95
CA GLY A 49 13.73 5.54 -15.74
C GLY A 49 14.16 5.98 -14.32
N TYR A 50 13.27 6.56 -13.52
CA TYR A 50 13.61 7.07 -12.19
C TYR A 50 13.25 6.13 -11.05
N PRO A 51 13.85 6.31 -9.85
CA PRO A 51 13.44 5.57 -8.67
C PRO A 51 11.98 5.86 -8.27
N CYS A 52 11.32 4.89 -7.65
CA CYS A 52 9.98 5.11 -7.13
C CYS A 52 9.97 6.11 -5.96
N ARG A 53 8.80 6.66 -5.63
CA ARG A 53 8.62 7.62 -4.53
C ARG A 53 9.24 7.16 -3.21
N PHE A 54 9.13 5.87 -2.90
CA PHE A 54 9.66 5.34 -1.66
C PHE A 54 11.19 5.44 -1.59
N VAL A 55 11.88 5.12 -2.69
CA VAL A 55 13.33 5.23 -2.80
C VAL A 55 13.78 6.69 -2.70
N MET A 56 13.12 7.61 -3.43
CA MET A 56 13.44 9.05 -3.37
C MET A 56 13.23 9.67 -1.98
N GLN A 57 12.30 9.13 -1.18
CA GLN A 57 12.11 9.57 0.19
C GLN A 57 13.19 9.04 1.15
N ARG A 58 13.86 7.96 0.77
CA ARG A 58 14.87 7.26 1.58
C ARG A 58 16.30 7.57 1.18
N SER A 59 16.51 8.21 0.02
CA SER A 59 17.84 8.60 -0.49
C SER A 59 18.65 9.44 0.50
N ASP A 60 17.96 10.20 1.36
CA ASP A 60 18.61 11.08 2.34
C ASP A 60 18.89 10.36 3.67
N ASP A 61 18.41 9.13 3.86
CA ASP A 61 18.69 8.37 5.06
C ASP A 61 20.19 8.02 5.10
N PRO A 62 20.89 8.25 6.21
CA PRO A 62 22.28 7.83 6.37
C PRO A 62 22.43 6.33 6.11
N GLY A 63 23.36 5.95 5.22
CA GLY A 63 23.61 4.56 4.85
C GLY A 63 22.60 3.95 3.88
N PHE A 64 21.79 4.76 3.21
CA PHE A 64 20.97 4.30 2.09
C PHE A 64 21.86 3.76 0.95
N ASP A 65 21.58 2.52 0.56
CA ASP A 65 22.25 1.83 -0.55
C ASP A 65 21.15 1.18 -1.39
N LEU A 66 20.97 1.65 -2.63
CA LEU A 66 19.88 1.24 -3.51
C LEU A 66 19.84 -0.27 -3.74
N ASP A 67 21.00 -0.93 -3.79
CA ASP A 67 21.08 -2.36 -4.06
C ASP A 67 20.73 -3.19 -2.83
N LYS A 68 20.98 -2.66 -1.64
CA LYS A 68 20.62 -3.30 -0.35
C LYS A 68 19.23 -2.91 0.12
N PHE A 69 18.66 -1.82 -0.40
CA PHE A 69 17.37 -1.32 0.02
C PHE A 69 16.21 -1.97 -0.74
N TYR A 70 15.07 -2.03 -0.06
CA TYR A 70 13.83 -2.56 -0.62
C TYR A 70 13.30 -1.55 -1.63
N ASP A 71 13.04 -1.99 -2.86
CA ASP A 71 12.43 -1.19 -3.90
C ASP A 71 11.02 -1.73 -4.20
N PRO A 72 9.96 -1.02 -3.76
CA PRO A 72 8.59 -1.36 -4.13
C PRO A 72 8.40 -1.58 -5.62
N TYR A 73 9.05 -0.81 -6.49
CA TYR A 73 8.88 -1.01 -7.94
C TYR A 73 9.30 -2.42 -8.36
N ARG A 74 10.40 -2.95 -7.81
CA ARG A 74 10.88 -4.31 -8.07
C ARG A 74 9.96 -5.37 -7.46
N LEU A 75 9.30 -5.08 -6.33
CA LEU A 75 8.29 -5.99 -5.78
C LEU A 75 7.09 -6.15 -6.72
N TYR A 76 6.60 -5.03 -7.26
CA TYR A 76 5.39 -5.01 -8.10
C TYR A 76 5.63 -5.47 -9.54
N PHE A 77 6.77 -5.12 -10.13
CA PHE A 77 7.05 -5.27 -11.56
C PHE A 77 8.34 -6.03 -11.87
N GLY A 78 9.15 -6.34 -10.87
CA GLY A 78 10.40 -7.06 -11.05
C GLY A 78 10.20 -8.57 -11.21
N HIS A 79 11.21 -9.23 -11.76
CA HIS A 79 11.25 -10.69 -11.86
C HIS A 79 11.67 -11.36 -10.54
N ASP A 80 12.31 -10.63 -9.62
CA ASP A 80 12.85 -11.14 -8.36
C ASP A 80 12.06 -10.66 -7.13
N ILE A 81 10.81 -11.12 -6.99
CA ILE A 81 9.99 -10.85 -5.80
C ILE A 81 10.65 -11.39 -4.54
N TYR A 82 11.32 -12.54 -4.63
CA TYR A 82 12.01 -13.17 -3.51
C TYR A 82 13.11 -12.28 -2.93
N GLY A 83 13.96 -11.72 -3.79
CA GLY A 83 15.02 -10.79 -3.39
C GLY A 83 14.46 -9.58 -2.64
N GLU A 84 13.34 -9.01 -3.09
CA GLU A 84 12.73 -7.85 -2.44
C GLU A 84 12.07 -8.21 -1.09
N VAL A 85 11.41 -9.37 -0.98
CA VAL A 85 10.92 -9.89 0.31
C VAL A 85 12.06 -10.18 1.28
N LYS A 86 13.18 -10.71 0.77
CA LYS A 86 14.38 -10.98 1.55
C LYS A 86 15.01 -9.70 2.10
N LYS A 87 15.06 -8.63 1.31
CA LYS A 87 15.48 -7.30 1.76
C LYS A 87 14.56 -6.71 2.83
N LEU A 88 13.25 -6.87 2.68
CA LEU A 88 12.27 -6.47 3.69
C LEU A 88 12.48 -7.19 5.04
N PHE A 89 12.83 -8.48 4.98
CA PHE A 89 13.15 -9.28 6.16
C PHE A 89 14.44 -8.81 6.84
N ASP A 90 15.45 -8.40 6.08
CA ASP A 90 16.76 -7.94 6.58
C ASP A 90 16.73 -6.53 7.17
N GLN A 91 15.90 -5.64 6.62
CA GLN A 91 15.85 -4.23 7.03
C GLN A 91 15.07 -4.01 8.34
N ARG A 92 15.02 -5.00 9.22
CA ARG A 92 14.48 -4.82 10.57
C ARG A 92 15.34 -3.81 11.32
N PRO A 93 14.74 -2.87 12.05
CA PRO A 93 13.34 -2.84 12.51
C PRO A 93 12.41 -1.90 11.71
N ARG A 94 12.71 -1.54 10.45
CA ARG A 94 11.99 -0.47 9.72
C ARG A 94 10.48 -0.73 9.48
N GLY A 95 9.97 -1.90 9.83
CA GLY A 95 8.55 -2.14 10.04
C GLY A 95 7.72 -2.37 8.78
N PHE A 96 8.37 -2.70 7.65
CA PHE A 96 7.68 -3.03 6.40
C PHE A 96 7.31 -4.51 6.28
N LEU A 97 7.94 -5.38 7.09
CA LEU A 97 7.51 -6.75 7.32
C LEU A 97 7.49 -7.01 8.83
N LYS A 98 6.35 -7.40 9.37
CA LYS A 98 6.16 -7.68 10.81
C LYS A 98 5.49 -9.03 11.00
N LEU A 99 5.86 -9.76 12.05
CA LEU A 99 5.13 -10.93 12.52
C LEU A 99 4.12 -10.49 13.56
N ARG A 100 2.89 -10.97 13.41
CA ARG A 100 1.74 -10.61 14.26
C ARG A 100 1.22 -11.77 15.12
N SER A 101 1.68 -13.01 14.88
CA SER A 101 1.29 -14.22 15.63
C SER A 101 2.19 -14.48 16.85
N PRO A 102 1.80 -15.33 17.84
CA PRO A 102 2.66 -15.67 18.97
C PRO A 102 3.99 -16.25 18.50
N GLY A 103 5.09 -15.70 19.00
CA GLY A 103 6.45 -16.11 18.64
C GLY A 103 7.34 -14.91 18.31
N THR A 104 8.56 -15.19 17.87
CA THR A 104 9.50 -14.18 17.40
C THR A 104 9.93 -14.55 15.99
N LEU A 105 10.05 -13.57 15.08
CA LEU A 105 10.53 -13.85 13.71
C LEU A 105 11.90 -14.54 13.69
N SER A 106 12.70 -14.41 14.75
CA SER A 106 14.01 -15.04 14.90
C SER A 106 13.95 -16.57 14.96
N THR A 107 12.80 -17.17 15.24
CA THR A 107 12.66 -18.63 15.32
C THR A 107 12.19 -19.28 14.02
N LEU A 108 11.82 -18.48 13.01
CA LEU A 108 11.36 -19.00 11.73
C LEU A 108 12.51 -19.08 10.72
N PRO A 109 12.63 -20.15 9.91
CA PRO A 109 13.62 -20.23 8.86
C PRO A 109 13.40 -19.10 7.85
N ARG A 110 14.37 -18.18 7.77
CA ARG A 110 14.27 -16.96 6.96
C ARG A 110 13.90 -17.25 5.51
N ASP A 111 14.60 -18.16 4.87
CA ASP A 111 14.43 -18.42 3.44
C ASP A 111 13.06 -19.04 3.15
N ALA A 112 12.57 -19.93 4.04
CA ALA A 112 11.22 -20.48 3.96
C ALA A 112 10.14 -19.39 4.06
N VAL A 113 10.30 -18.43 4.98
CA VAL A 113 9.37 -17.29 5.10
C VAL A 113 9.37 -16.45 3.81
N CYS A 114 10.56 -16.16 3.28
CA CYS A 114 10.68 -15.37 2.06
C CYS A 114 10.06 -16.09 0.87
N GLU A 115 10.26 -17.40 0.74
CA GLU A 115 9.67 -18.22 -0.32
C GLU A 115 8.14 -18.26 -0.20
N ALA A 116 7.61 -18.56 0.99
CA ALA A 116 6.17 -18.61 1.25
C ALA A 116 5.46 -17.30 0.89
N ILE A 117 5.99 -16.15 1.32
CA ILE A 117 5.43 -14.84 0.99
C ILE A 117 5.53 -14.58 -0.52
N SER A 118 6.68 -14.84 -1.12
CA SER A 118 6.91 -14.56 -2.54
C SER A 118 6.00 -15.38 -3.44
N THR A 119 5.81 -16.66 -3.12
CA THR A 119 4.89 -17.54 -3.85
C THR A 119 3.45 -17.02 -3.81
N VAL A 120 2.96 -16.59 -2.64
CA VAL A 120 1.62 -15.98 -2.53
C VAL A 120 1.51 -14.69 -3.34
N LEU A 121 2.54 -13.84 -3.32
CA LEU A 121 2.53 -12.59 -4.08
C LEU A 121 2.58 -12.82 -5.59
N ARG A 122 3.30 -13.86 -6.06
CA ARG A 122 3.36 -14.26 -7.49
C ARG A 122 2.06 -14.90 -7.97
N SER A 123 1.44 -15.74 -7.16
CA SER A 123 0.26 -16.53 -7.55
C SER A 123 -1.06 -15.76 -7.45
N THR A 124 -1.05 -14.57 -6.85
CA THR A 124 -2.25 -13.74 -6.69
C THR A 124 -2.17 -12.44 -7.49
N PRO A 125 -3.29 -11.91 -8.01
CA PRO A 125 -3.29 -10.63 -8.73
C PRO A 125 -3.22 -9.42 -7.78
N ILE A 126 -2.80 -9.59 -6.53
CA ILE A 126 -2.89 -8.53 -5.53
C ILE A 126 -1.99 -7.34 -5.87
N LEU A 127 -0.74 -7.61 -6.27
CA LEU A 127 0.22 -6.57 -6.60
C LEU A 127 -0.21 -5.80 -7.86
N SER A 128 -0.66 -6.49 -8.91
CA SER A 128 -1.16 -5.82 -10.12
C SER A 128 -2.41 -4.98 -9.86
N ARG A 129 -3.35 -5.46 -9.04
CA ARG A 129 -4.54 -4.69 -8.63
C ARG A 129 -4.17 -3.47 -7.78
N LEU A 130 -3.26 -3.62 -6.83
CA LEU A 130 -2.77 -2.49 -6.03
C LEU A 130 -2.01 -1.48 -6.89
N ALA A 131 -1.18 -1.93 -7.83
CA ALA A 131 -0.50 -1.05 -8.78
C ALA A 131 -1.51 -0.24 -9.62
N ALA A 132 -2.56 -0.88 -10.14
CA ALA A 132 -3.61 -0.19 -10.90
C ALA A 132 -4.29 0.90 -10.06
N LEU A 133 -4.60 0.63 -8.79
CA LEU A 133 -5.15 1.63 -7.88
C LEU A 133 -4.14 2.73 -7.56
N GLN A 134 -2.88 2.39 -7.29
CA GLN A 134 -1.82 3.37 -7.03
C GLN A 134 -1.59 4.29 -8.23
N ASN A 135 -1.85 3.81 -9.44
CA ASN A 135 -1.73 4.59 -10.67
C ASN A 135 -2.70 5.79 -10.69
N TYR A 136 -3.81 5.73 -9.95
CA TYR A 136 -4.70 6.88 -9.74
C TYR A 136 -4.04 8.04 -9.00
N ALA A 137 -2.94 7.78 -8.29
CA ALA A 137 -2.12 8.80 -7.65
C ALA A 137 -0.69 8.89 -8.22
N SER A 138 -0.35 8.09 -9.24
CA SER A 138 0.84 8.32 -10.06
C SER A 138 0.49 9.39 -11.08
N ILE A 139 0.74 10.60 -10.66
CA ILE A 139 0.35 11.76 -11.44
C ILE A 139 1.50 12.08 -12.41
N ASP A 140 1.17 12.19 -13.69
CA ASP A 140 2.01 12.77 -14.76
C ASP A 140 2.51 14.17 -14.35
N GLU A 141 3.72 14.57 -14.73
CA GLU A 141 4.49 15.72 -14.17
C GLU A 141 3.72 17.04 -14.07
N ALA A 142 2.70 17.24 -14.92
CA ALA A 142 1.86 18.44 -14.96
C ALA A 142 0.80 18.52 -13.86
N LEU A 143 0.43 17.38 -13.27
CA LEU A 143 -0.82 17.26 -12.53
C LEU A 143 -0.75 17.42 -10.99
N PRO A 144 0.42 17.44 -10.31
CA PRO A 144 0.50 17.90 -8.92
C PRO A 144 0.30 19.42 -8.82
N ASP A 145 0.90 20.18 -9.73
CA ASP A 145 0.74 21.64 -9.84
C ASP A 145 -0.71 21.98 -10.21
N PHE A 146 -1.32 21.16 -11.06
CA PHE A 146 -2.73 21.25 -11.39
C PHE A 146 -3.65 20.90 -10.21
N ALA A 147 -3.43 19.77 -9.52
CA ALA A 147 -4.27 19.36 -8.41
C ALA A 147 -4.16 20.32 -7.21
N ALA A 148 -3.01 20.97 -7.04
CA ALA A 148 -2.85 22.10 -6.11
C ALA A 148 -3.74 23.29 -6.51
N LYS A 149 -3.70 23.72 -7.79
CA LYS A 149 -4.59 24.77 -8.30
C LYS A 149 -6.08 24.41 -8.20
N LEU A 150 -6.45 23.16 -8.44
CA LEU A 150 -7.82 22.64 -8.25
C LEU A 150 -8.29 22.78 -6.81
N TRP A 151 -7.42 22.43 -5.86
CA TRP A 151 -7.72 22.54 -4.45
C TRP A 151 -7.86 24.00 -4.00
N GLU A 152 -6.94 24.87 -4.42
CA GLU A 152 -7.04 26.31 -4.17
C GLU A 152 -8.35 26.89 -4.71
N TRP A 153 -8.71 26.54 -5.95
CA TRP A 153 -9.98 26.93 -6.56
C TRP A 153 -11.20 26.41 -5.78
N LEU A 154 -11.22 25.14 -5.37
CA LEU A 154 -12.32 24.57 -4.59
C LEU A 154 -12.49 25.26 -3.22
N VAL A 155 -11.38 25.55 -2.53
CA VAL A 155 -11.42 26.25 -1.24
C VAL A 155 -11.96 27.67 -1.41
N GLU A 156 -11.52 28.38 -2.46
CA GLU A 156 -11.97 29.74 -2.76
C GLU A 156 -13.44 29.80 -3.17
N GLN A 157 -13.87 28.94 -4.11
CA GLN A 157 -15.22 28.98 -4.67
C GLN A 157 -16.28 28.38 -3.76
N CYS A 158 -15.97 27.26 -3.10
CA CYS A 158 -16.98 26.46 -2.43
C CYS A 158 -17.02 26.68 -0.91
N ARG A 159 -16.06 27.41 -0.33
CA ARG A 159 -15.85 27.51 1.13
C ARG A 159 -15.95 26.14 1.82
N LEU A 160 -15.46 25.10 1.13
CA LEU A 160 -15.63 23.71 1.56
C LEU A 160 -14.98 23.53 2.93
N ASP A 161 -15.72 22.93 3.85
CA ASP A 161 -15.14 22.43 5.09
C ASP A 161 -14.15 21.29 4.74
N PRO A 162 -12.85 21.42 5.03
CA PRO A 162 -11.83 20.44 4.69
C PRO A 162 -12.03 19.06 5.33
N SER A 163 -12.95 18.96 6.31
CA SER A 163 -13.28 17.73 7.03
C SER A 163 -14.30 16.83 6.30
N ILE A 164 -14.95 17.30 5.22
CA ILE A 164 -15.96 16.52 4.50
C ILE A 164 -15.30 15.32 3.79
N VAL A 165 -15.79 14.11 4.09
CA VAL A 165 -15.47 12.88 3.37
C VAL A 165 -16.59 12.63 2.36
N ILE A 166 -16.30 12.81 1.07
CA ILE A 166 -17.31 12.69 0.02
C ILE A 166 -17.41 11.22 -0.41
N ARG A 167 -18.61 10.65 -0.31
CA ARG A 167 -18.90 9.28 -0.75
C ARG A 167 -19.33 9.32 -2.21
N HIS A 168 -18.41 9.08 -3.15
CA HIS A 168 -18.72 9.01 -4.57
C HIS A 168 -18.80 7.58 -5.11
N HIS A 169 -19.61 7.41 -6.15
CA HIS A 169 -19.51 6.28 -7.08
C HIS A 169 -18.31 6.53 -7.99
N TYR A 170 -17.31 5.64 -7.96
CA TYR A 170 -16.09 5.79 -8.75
C TYR A 170 -16.35 5.43 -10.23
N PRO A 171 -15.88 6.25 -11.19
CA PRO A 171 -15.96 5.91 -12.61
C PRO A 171 -15.01 4.76 -12.95
N HIS A 172 -15.32 4.02 -14.01
CA HIS A 172 -14.52 2.87 -14.45
C HIS A 172 -13.25 3.25 -15.25
N THR A 173 -13.08 4.51 -15.61
CA THR A 173 -11.99 5.00 -16.46
C THR A 173 -11.39 6.29 -15.92
N LEU A 174 -10.06 6.39 -15.94
CA LEU A 174 -9.36 7.65 -15.66
C LEU A 174 -9.62 8.67 -16.77
N PRO A 175 -9.73 9.97 -16.45
CA PRO A 175 -9.77 11.02 -17.47
C PRO A 175 -8.46 11.07 -18.25
N SER A 176 -8.51 11.45 -19.53
CA SER A 176 -7.29 11.63 -20.32
C SER A 176 -6.52 12.88 -19.87
N VAL A 177 -5.20 12.91 -20.12
CA VAL A 177 -4.38 14.10 -19.84
C VAL A 177 -4.90 15.32 -20.61
N GLU A 178 -5.49 15.15 -21.80
CA GLU A 178 -6.12 16.25 -22.54
C GLU A 178 -7.39 16.76 -21.85
N GLU A 179 -8.26 15.87 -21.34
CA GLU A 179 -9.43 16.26 -20.54
C GLU A 179 -9.04 17.01 -19.26
N PHE A 180 -7.90 16.63 -18.67
CA PHE A 180 -7.31 17.34 -17.53
C PHE A 180 -6.72 18.70 -17.90
N ARG A 181 -6.09 18.85 -19.08
CA ARG A 181 -5.47 20.11 -19.52
C ARG A 181 -6.49 21.14 -19.99
N SER A 182 -7.68 20.75 -20.44
CA SER A 182 -8.77 21.66 -20.83
C SER A 182 -9.47 22.34 -19.64
N PHE A 183 -8.89 22.32 -18.45
CA PHE A 183 -9.53 22.74 -17.20
C PHE A 183 -9.97 24.19 -17.14
N GLU A 184 -9.38 25.10 -17.92
CA GLU A 184 -9.92 26.47 -18.08
C GLU A 184 -11.38 26.46 -18.57
N ALA A 185 -11.88 25.34 -19.11
CA ALA A 185 -13.26 25.15 -19.53
C ALA A 185 -14.15 24.37 -18.52
N VAL A 186 -13.60 23.83 -17.42
CA VAL A 186 -14.34 22.94 -16.50
C VAL A 186 -14.68 23.68 -15.20
N HIS A 187 -15.76 24.46 -15.23
CA HIS A 187 -16.42 24.99 -14.02
C HIS A 187 -17.34 23.96 -13.34
N ASP A 188 -17.00 22.67 -13.43
CA ASP A 188 -17.81 21.58 -12.86
C ASP A 188 -17.16 21.06 -11.57
N ILE A 189 -17.68 21.55 -10.44
CA ILE A 189 -17.26 21.13 -9.09
C ILE A 189 -17.36 19.61 -8.92
N GLY A 190 -18.35 18.96 -9.54
CA GLY A 190 -18.55 17.52 -9.45
C GLY A 190 -17.36 16.74 -10.00
N LYS A 191 -16.92 17.11 -11.22
CA LYS A 191 -15.75 16.49 -11.86
C LYS A 191 -14.45 16.71 -11.08
N VAL A 192 -14.23 17.93 -10.59
CA VAL A 192 -13.03 18.23 -9.78
C VAL A 192 -13.00 17.36 -8.52
N THR A 193 -14.14 17.26 -7.84
CA THR A 193 -14.29 16.46 -6.63
C THR A 193 -14.06 14.97 -6.90
N GLU A 194 -14.61 14.47 -8.01
CA GLU A 194 -14.40 13.09 -8.47
C GLU A 194 -12.91 12.79 -8.71
N TRP A 195 -12.19 13.67 -9.42
CA TRP A 195 -10.77 13.49 -9.69
C TRP A 195 -9.92 13.51 -8.42
N LEU A 196 -10.19 14.44 -7.50
CA LEU A 196 -9.50 14.47 -6.21
C LEU A 196 -9.82 13.24 -5.36
N SER A 197 -11.03 12.70 -5.44
CA SER A 197 -11.40 11.45 -4.77
C SER A 197 -10.64 10.25 -5.32
N ILE A 198 -10.50 10.16 -6.65
CA ILE A 198 -9.71 9.12 -7.34
C ILE A 198 -8.23 9.23 -6.94
N PHE A 199 -7.68 10.45 -6.87
CA PHE A 199 -6.33 10.66 -6.35
C PHE A 199 -6.19 10.15 -4.92
N LEU A 200 -7.11 10.50 -4.02
CA LEU A 200 -7.09 10.03 -2.63
C LEU A 200 -7.23 8.51 -2.52
N LEU A 201 -7.96 7.86 -3.43
CA LEU A 201 -8.04 6.41 -3.54
C LEU A 201 -6.67 5.80 -3.90
N GLY A 202 -5.96 6.39 -4.85
CA GLY A 202 -4.59 5.97 -5.17
C GLY A 202 -3.63 6.17 -3.99
N ARG A 203 -3.79 7.27 -3.24
CA ARG A 203 -3.03 7.52 -2.00
C ARG A 203 -3.33 6.51 -0.89
N MET A 204 -4.58 6.08 -0.77
CA MET A 204 -4.96 4.99 0.14
C MET A 204 -4.25 3.69 -0.27
N ALA A 205 -4.28 3.33 -1.55
CA ALA A 205 -3.63 2.12 -2.07
C ALA A 205 -2.11 2.09 -1.88
N MET A 206 -1.44 3.25 -1.73
CA MET A 206 0.00 3.32 -1.41
C MET A 206 0.31 3.05 0.07
N ASP A 207 -0.69 3.14 0.96
CA ASP A 207 -0.53 3.05 2.41
C ASP A 207 -1.11 1.77 3.02
N VAL A 208 -1.79 0.93 2.23
CA VAL A 208 -2.35 -0.35 2.69
C VAL A 208 -1.28 -1.29 3.24
N SER A 209 -1.73 -2.25 4.05
CA SER A 209 -0.92 -3.39 4.47
C SER A 209 -1.53 -4.70 3.98
N LEU A 210 -0.69 -5.68 3.68
CA LEU A 210 -1.06 -7.04 3.32
C LEU A 210 -0.83 -7.94 4.53
N PHE A 211 -1.89 -8.59 5.01
CA PHE A 211 -1.81 -9.65 6.01
C PHE A 211 -1.76 -11.00 5.31
N LEU A 212 -0.66 -11.71 5.48
CA LEU A 212 -0.45 -13.07 4.97
C LEU A 212 -0.46 -14.04 6.15
N SER A 213 -1.51 -14.83 6.28
CA SER A 213 -1.66 -15.79 7.39
C SER A 213 -1.47 -17.21 6.87
N PHE A 214 -0.43 -17.88 7.34
CA PHE A 214 -0.02 -19.22 6.93
C PHE A 214 -0.43 -20.26 7.97
N SER A 215 -0.92 -21.42 7.52
CA SER A 215 -1.32 -22.54 8.36
C SER A 215 -1.00 -23.88 7.66
N PRO A 216 -0.63 -24.94 8.40
CA PRO A 216 -0.42 -26.26 7.81
C PRO A 216 -1.74 -27.01 7.55
N GLN A 217 -2.89 -26.39 7.83
CA GLN A 217 -4.23 -26.94 7.64
C GLN A 217 -5.17 -25.86 7.08
N ALA A 218 -6.19 -26.26 6.32
CA ALA A 218 -7.21 -25.33 5.85
C ALA A 218 -8.06 -24.82 7.03
N VAL A 219 -7.98 -23.53 7.34
CA VAL A 219 -8.73 -22.90 8.44
C VAL A 219 -10.09 -22.34 7.96
N GLY A 220 -10.61 -22.88 6.85
CA GLY A 220 -11.82 -22.41 6.18
C GLY A 220 -11.59 -21.30 5.16
N PRO A 221 -12.61 -20.93 4.36
CA PRO A 221 -12.49 -19.85 3.39
C PRO A 221 -12.20 -18.50 4.07
N PRO A 222 -11.37 -17.62 3.48
CA PRO A 222 -10.77 -17.70 2.14
C PRO A 222 -9.30 -18.17 2.15
N PHE A 223 -8.94 -19.20 2.92
CA PHE A 223 -7.59 -19.80 2.80
C PHE A 223 -7.46 -20.53 1.46
N ASN A 224 -6.43 -20.17 0.70
CA ASN A 224 -6.03 -20.87 -0.52
C ASN A 224 -4.77 -21.68 -0.23
N GLN A 225 -4.62 -22.80 -0.90
CA GLN A 225 -3.38 -23.56 -0.85
C GLN A 225 -2.26 -22.74 -1.52
N VAL A 226 -1.09 -22.71 -0.88
CA VAL A 226 0.15 -22.20 -1.44
C VAL A 226 0.86 -23.39 -2.05
N ASP A 227 0.77 -23.51 -3.37
CA ASP A 227 1.49 -24.54 -4.08
C ASP A 227 3.01 -24.30 -3.97
N GLU A 228 3.81 -25.34 -4.21
CA GLU A 228 5.29 -25.28 -4.26
C GLU A 228 6.01 -25.06 -2.91
N VAL A 229 5.29 -24.76 -1.82
CA VAL A 229 5.89 -24.58 -0.48
C VAL A 229 5.41 -25.66 0.49
N ASP A 230 6.35 -26.46 0.99
CA ASP A 230 6.07 -27.51 1.97
C ASP A 230 5.78 -26.88 3.35
N ALA A 231 4.65 -27.24 3.96
CA ALA A 231 4.29 -26.70 5.28
C ALA A 231 5.35 -27.00 6.35
N GLY A 232 6.11 -28.08 6.21
CA GLY A 232 7.24 -28.47 7.04
C GLY A 232 8.37 -27.44 7.12
N GLU A 233 8.49 -26.55 6.13
CA GLU A 233 9.49 -25.48 6.15
C GLU A 233 9.16 -24.39 7.17
N LEU A 234 7.87 -24.13 7.41
CA LEU A 234 7.39 -23.17 8.42
C LEU A 234 6.93 -23.86 9.71
N PHE A 235 6.50 -25.11 9.61
CA PHE A 235 5.90 -25.90 10.68
C PHE A 235 6.57 -27.29 10.75
N PRO A 236 7.68 -27.46 11.50
CA PRO A 236 8.53 -28.66 11.45
C PRO A 236 7.83 -30.03 11.64
N GLY A 237 6.64 -30.09 12.23
CA GLY A 237 5.83 -31.30 12.38
C GLY A 237 4.89 -31.62 11.19
N HIS A 238 4.92 -30.81 10.12
CA HIS A 238 3.98 -30.86 9.00
C HIS A 238 4.66 -31.09 7.65
N ARG A 239 5.85 -31.69 7.63
CA ARG A 239 6.54 -32.03 6.39
C ARG A 239 5.67 -32.89 5.47
N GLY A 240 5.68 -32.59 4.18
CA GLY A 240 4.87 -33.26 3.16
C GLY A 240 3.40 -32.86 3.16
N LYS A 241 3.00 -31.88 3.98
CA LYS A 241 1.65 -31.31 3.97
C LYS A 241 1.62 -30.02 3.16
N PRO A 242 0.48 -29.70 2.51
CA PRO A 242 0.32 -28.43 1.82
C PRO A 242 0.31 -27.27 2.82
N LEU A 243 0.96 -26.17 2.44
CA LEU A 243 0.85 -24.91 3.15
C LEU A 243 -0.42 -24.17 2.69
N TRP A 244 -1.18 -23.62 3.63
CA TRP A 244 -2.37 -22.82 3.34
C TRP A 244 -2.09 -21.37 3.70
N CYS A 245 -2.60 -20.43 2.89
CA CYS A 245 -2.48 -19.00 3.14
C CYS A 245 -3.80 -18.27 2.95
N ARG A 246 -4.09 -17.34 3.88
CA ARG A 246 -5.07 -16.28 3.70
C ARG A 246 -4.36 -14.95 3.49
N LEU A 247 -4.66 -14.31 2.36
CA LEU A 247 -4.24 -12.95 2.06
C LEU A 247 -5.37 -11.97 2.37
N THR A 248 -5.10 -10.90 3.11
CA THR A 248 -6.07 -9.85 3.44
C THR A 248 -5.44 -8.47 3.28
N VAL A 249 -6.16 -7.55 2.64
CA VAL A 249 -5.74 -6.14 2.56
C VAL A 249 -6.36 -5.40 3.75
N ILE A 250 -5.53 -4.67 4.50
CA ILE A 250 -5.96 -3.84 5.63
C ILE A 250 -5.41 -2.41 5.48
N ASP A 251 -5.71 -1.55 6.46
CA ASP A 251 -5.36 -0.13 6.46
C ASP A 251 -5.97 0.60 5.24
N THR A 252 -7.21 0.24 4.87
CA THR A 252 -7.96 0.78 3.73
C THR A 252 -8.83 1.98 4.10
N ASP A 253 -8.40 2.76 5.11
CA ASP A 253 -9.16 3.94 5.54
C ASP A 253 -9.10 5.03 4.46
N PRO A 254 -10.26 5.64 4.11
CA PRO A 254 -10.28 6.72 3.14
C PRO A 254 -9.42 7.90 3.62
N LYS A 255 -8.65 8.48 2.71
CA LYS A 255 -7.85 9.67 3.03
C LYS A 255 -8.75 10.91 2.98
N PRO A 256 -8.71 11.80 3.99
CA PRO A 256 -9.54 13.00 3.99
C PRO A 256 -8.99 14.05 3.01
N PHE A 257 -9.88 14.89 2.47
CA PHE A 257 -9.54 15.99 1.55
C PHE A 257 -8.56 16.98 2.18
N SER A 258 -8.64 17.23 3.49
CA SER A 258 -7.67 18.05 4.23
C SER A 258 -6.20 17.60 4.12
N LYS A 259 -5.92 16.37 3.65
CA LYS A 259 -4.56 15.89 3.39
C LYS A 259 -4.02 16.23 2.00
N LEU A 260 -4.85 16.74 1.09
CA LEU A 260 -4.44 17.10 -0.28
C LEU A 260 -3.25 18.07 -0.30
N PRO A 261 -3.26 19.21 0.44
CA PRO A 261 -2.10 20.12 0.46
C PRO A 261 -0.80 19.44 0.88
N PHE A 262 -0.88 18.55 1.87
CA PHE A 262 0.28 17.78 2.33
C PHE A 262 0.80 16.84 1.24
N TYR A 263 -0.09 16.15 0.53
CA TYR A 263 0.31 15.26 -0.56
C TYR A 263 0.91 16.02 -1.74
N PHE A 264 0.35 17.17 -2.11
CA PHE A 264 0.92 18.01 -3.17
C PHE A 264 2.30 18.54 -2.78
N GLY A 265 2.48 19.00 -1.53
CA GLY A 265 3.79 19.39 -1.03
C GLY A 265 4.82 18.25 -1.04
N GLN A 266 4.39 17.00 -0.80
CA GLN A 266 5.26 15.83 -0.95
C GLN A 266 5.66 15.58 -2.40
N LEU A 267 4.73 15.72 -3.35
CA LEU A 267 4.99 15.53 -4.77
C LEU A 267 5.94 16.62 -5.30
N ALA A 268 5.71 17.88 -4.93
CA ALA A 268 6.61 18.99 -5.28
C ALA A 268 8.05 18.75 -4.78
N LYS A 269 8.21 18.29 -3.53
CA LYS A 269 9.54 17.92 -2.99
C LYS A 269 10.19 16.77 -3.76
N CYS A 270 9.41 15.78 -4.19
CA CYS A 270 9.92 14.68 -5.01
C CYS A 270 10.37 15.18 -6.39
N LYS A 271 9.65 16.14 -6.99
CA LYS A 271 10.01 16.77 -8.26
C LYS A 271 11.33 17.54 -8.19
N VAL A 272 11.54 18.34 -7.15
CA VAL A 272 12.83 19.04 -6.96
C VAL A 272 13.98 18.04 -6.84
N LYS A 273 13.82 17.01 -6.02
CA LYS A 273 14.84 15.94 -5.91
C LYS A 273 15.09 15.22 -7.23
N PHE A 274 14.04 15.01 -8.01
CA PHE A 274 14.13 14.42 -9.34
C PHE A 274 14.99 15.29 -10.25
N GLU A 275 14.80 16.61 -10.25
CA GLU A 275 15.59 17.55 -11.04
C GLU A 275 17.06 17.61 -10.58
N GLU A 276 17.33 17.46 -9.29
CA GLU A 276 18.70 17.42 -8.73
C GLU A 276 19.48 16.14 -9.08
N HIS A 277 18.78 15.00 -9.17
CA HIS A 277 19.39 13.68 -9.39
C HIS A 277 19.32 13.21 -10.84
N SER A 278 18.61 13.93 -11.70
CA SER A 278 18.63 13.69 -13.12
C SER A 278 19.95 14.22 -13.68
N PRO A 279 20.93 13.36 -14.06
CA PRO A 279 21.99 13.85 -14.92
C PRO A 279 21.26 14.40 -16.14
N ALA A 280 21.49 15.69 -16.48
CA ALA A 280 20.88 16.30 -17.66
C ALA A 280 20.99 15.27 -18.78
N VAL A 281 19.83 14.72 -19.17
CA VAL A 281 19.76 13.82 -20.32
C VAL A 281 20.01 14.75 -21.49
N THR A 282 21.29 15.00 -21.76
CA THR A 282 21.73 15.63 -22.99
C THR A 282 21.24 14.72 -24.08
N GLU A 283 20.21 15.17 -24.79
CA GLU A 283 19.76 14.60 -26.06
C GLU A 283 20.93 14.33 -27.01
#